data_AF-A0A539CV96-F1
#
_entry.id   AF-A0A539CV96-F1
#
_cell.length_a   1.000
_cell.length_b   1.000
_cell.length_c   1.000
_cell.angle_alpha   90.00
_cell.angle_beta   90.00
_cell.angle_gamma   90.00
#
_symmetry.space_group_name_H-M   'P 1'
#
loop_
_entity.id
_entity.type
_entity.pdbx_description
1 polymer ?
#
loop_
_entity_poly.entity_id
_entity_poly.type
_entity_poly.pdbx_seq_one_letter_code
_entity_poly.pdbx_strand_id
1 'polypeptide(L)'
;MTPHKGKIERNAEIAALRRNGIAFIEIAKKFGLTKQRVEQICSVAGVKPPQKPRLAIVSDFSQDAALGETPSQRRKSRERAEMIRRCRNGERYDDIAASLGVDRSTVVRAWRKAKAEAKVVTQERTATNA
;
A
#
# COMPACT_ATOMS: atom_id res chain seq x y z
N MET A 1 -45.27 -20.44 3.72
CA MET A 1 -43.96 -20.49 3.05
C MET A 1 -43.05 -21.39 3.89
N THR A 2 -43.06 -22.69 3.62
CA THR A 2 -42.27 -23.67 4.37
C THR A 2 -40.78 -23.50 4.04
N PRO A 3 -39.88 -23.40 5.04
CA PRO A 3 -38.46 -23.28 4.77
C PRO A 3 -37.97 -24.55 4.07
N HIS A 4 -37.21 -24.39 2.99
CA HIS A 4 -36.66 -25.50 2.22
C HIS A 4 -35.76 -26.37 3.11
N LYS A 5 -36.29 -27.49 3.60
CA LYS A 5 -35.63 -28.43 4.52
C LYS A 5 -34.20 -28.78 4.07
N GLY A 6 -34.00 -29.03 2.77
CA GLY A 6 -32.68 -29.34 2.21
C GLY A 6 -31.64 -28.21 2.31
N LYS A 7 -32.06 -26.93 2.36
CA LYS A 7 -31.12 -25.81 2.55
C LYS A 7 -30.58 -25.79 3.99
N ILE A 8 -31.41 -26.13 4.97
CA ILE A 8 -31.05 -26.14 6.38
C ILE A 8 -30.04 -27.26 6.63
N GLU A 9 -30.34 -28.47 6.16
CA GLU A 9 -29.47 -29.65 6.31
C GLU A 9 -28.10 -29.41 5.65
N ARG A 10 -28.07 -28.90 4.40
CA ARG A 10 -26.82 -28.55 3.71
C ARG A 10 -26.00 -27.50 4.47
N ASN A 11 -26.64 -26.46 4.99
CA ASN A 11 -25.94 -25.41 5.71
C ASN A 11 -25.35 -25.91 7.04
N ALA A 12 -26.04 -26.84 7.71
CA ALA A 12 -25.54 -27.50 8.91
C ALA A 12 -24.29 -28.35 8.61
N GLU A 13 -24.27 -29.10 7.50
CA GLU A 13 -23.10 -29.87 7.06
C GLU A 13 -21.91 -28.96 6.72
N ILE A 14 -22.16 -27.85 6.01
CA ILE A 14 -21.14 -26.82 5.71
C ILE A 14 -20.50 -26.28 6.99
N ALA A 15 -21.32 -25.97 8.00
CA ALA A 15 -20.83 -25.47 9.28
C ALA A 15 -20.03 -26.55 10.05
N ALA A 16 -20.46 -27.81 10.01
CA ALA A 16 -19.73 -28.93 10.63
C ALA A 16 -18.34 -29.12 10.00
N LEU A 17 -18.24 -29.13 8.67
CA LEU A 17 -16.95 -29.22 7.95
C LEU A 17 -16.01 -28.07 8.32
N ARG A 18 -16.54 -26.86 8.52
CA ARG A 18 -15.72 -25.73 8.92
C ARG A 18 -15.20 -25.87 10.36
N ARG A 19 -16.00 -26.41 11.29
CA ARG A 19 -15.53 -26.74 12.66
C ARG A 19 -14.41 -27.78 12.65
N ASN A 20 -14.40 -28.67 11.65
CA ASN A 20 -13.31 -29.62 11.42
C ASN A 20 -12.07 -29.01 10.75
N GLY A 21 -12.04 -27.68 10.53
CA GLY A 21 -10.87 -26.96 10.01
C GLY A 21 -10.76 -26.87 8.48
N ILE A 22 -11.64 -27.52 7.71
CA ILE A 22 -11.60 -27.53 6.25
C ILE A 22 -11.71 -26.12 5.67
N ALA A 23 -10.87 -25.79 4.68
CA ALA A 23 -10.81 -24.45 4.10
C ALA A 23 -12.10 -24.10 3.33
N PHE A 24 -12.54 -22.84 3.36
CA PHE A 24 -13.78 -22.40 2.69
C PHE A 24 -13.81 -22.72 1.19
N ILE A 25 -12.66 -22.71 0.52
CA ILE A 25 -12.54 -22.99 -0.92
C ILE A 25 -12.85 -24.47 -1.22
N GLU A 26 -12.40 -25.38 -0.36
CA GLU A 26 -12.65 -26.82 -0.54
C GLU A 26 -14.12 -27.14 -0.30
N ILE A 27 -14.72 -26.54 0.74
CA ILE A 27 -16.16 -26.64 1.00
C ILE A 27 -16.95 -26.08 -0.18
N ALA A 28 -16.57 -24.92 -0.71
CA ALA A 28 -17.19 -24.31 -1.89
C ALA A 28 -17.18 -25.26 -3.10
N LYS A 29 -16.04 -25.89 -3.40
CA LYS A 29 -15.93 -26.89 -4.49
C LYS A 29 -16.83 -28.10 -4.24
N LYS A 30 -16.86 -28.64 -3.01
CA LYS A 30 -17.67 -29.82 -2.65
C LYS A 30 -19.17 -29.60 -2.87
N PHE A 31 -19.69 -28.41 -2.56
CA PHE A 31 -21.12 -28.09 -2.65
C PHE A 31 -21.52 -27.27 -3.89
N GLY A 32 -20.59 -26.97 -4.79
CA GLY A 32 -20.86 -26.13 -5.97
C GLY A 32 -21.29 -24.71 -5.61
N LEU A 33 -20.70 -24.12 -4.55
CA LEU A 33 -21.01 -22.77 -4.08
C LEU A 33 -19.81 -21.83 -4.25
N THR A 34 -20.05 -20.52 -4.24
CA THR A 34 -18.96 -19.54 -4.16
C THR A 34 -18.38 -19.49 -2.75
N LYS A 35 -17.09 -19.14 -2.63
CA LYS A 35 -16.42 -18.96 -1.33
C LYS A 35 -17.18 -18.00 -0.41
N GLN A 36 -17.60 -16.85 -0.95
CA GLN A 36 -18.34 -15.83 -0.20
C GLN A 36 -19.66 -16.38 0.36
N ARG A 37 -20.35 -17.25 -0.39
CA ARG A 37 -21.60 -17.85 0.09
C ARG A 37 -21.37 -18.79 1.27
N VAL A 38 -20.29 -19.56 1.25
CA VAL A 38 -19.88 -20.42 2.37
C VAL A 38 -19.55 -19.57 3.60
N GLU A 39 -18.82 -18.46 3.44
CA GLU A 39 -18.51 -17.52 4.53
C GLU A 39 -19.80 -16.96 5.18
N GLN A 40 -20.78 -16.55 4.38
CA GLN A 40 -22.08 -16.09 4.90
C GLN A 40 -22.82 -17.17 5.70
N ILE A 41 -22.86 -18.40 5.19
CA ILE A 41 -23.49 -19.53 5.88
C ILE A 41 -22.81 -19.79 7.23
N CYS A 42 -21.47 -19.82 7.25
CA CYS A 42 -20.71 -20.00 8.49
C CYS A 42 -20.91 -18.84 9.47
N SER A 43 -21.00 -17.60 8.99
CA SER A 43 -21.29 -16.43 9.81
C SER A 43 -22.66 -16.52 10.48
N VAL A 44 -23.70 -16.92 9.75
CA VAL A 44 -25.05 -17.12 10.30
C VAL A 44 -25.07 -18.27 11.32
N ALA A 45 -24.26 -19.31 11.10
CA ALA A 45 -24.09 -20.43 12.02
C ALA A 45 -23.17 -20.13 13.23
N GLY A 46 -22.70 -18.89 13.39
CA GLY A 46 -21.83 -18.48 14.50
C GLY A 46 -20.41 -19.05 14.44
N VAL A 47 -20.00 -19.63 13.32
CA VAL A 47 -18.63 -20.14 13.14
C VAL A 47 -17.74 -18.97 12.73
N LYS A 48 -16.91 -18.48 13.66
CA LYS A 48 -15.98 -17.38 13.38
C LYS A 48 -15.02 -17.77 12.24
N PRO A 49 -14.76 -16.86 11.28
CA PRO A 49 -13.74 -17.11 10.28
C PRO A 49 -12.38 -17.31 10.98
N PRO A 50 -11.50 -18.18 10.45
CA PRO A 50 -10.15 -18.25 10.97
C PRO A 50 -9.57 -16.84 10.86
N GLN A 51 -9.02 -16.33 11.95
CA GLN A 51 -8.27 -15.09 11.84
C GLN A 51 -7.19 -15.36 10.80
N LYS A 52 -7.21 -14.61 9.69
CA LYS A 52 -6.14 -14.64 8.71
C LYS A 52 -4.87 -14.52 9.55
N PRO A 53 -3.93 -15.50 9.52
CA PRO A 53 -2.69 -15.34 10.25
C PRO A 53 -2.19 -13.98 9.80
N ARG A 54 -2.16 -13.02 10.73
CA ARG A 54 -1.64 -11.69 10.46
C ARG A 54 -0.20 -12.02 10.16
N LEU A 55 0.09 -12.15 8.85
CA LEU A 55 1.36 -12.67 8.34
C LEU A 55 2.39 -12.04 9.24
N ALA A 56 2.99 -12.86 10.11
CA ALA A 56 4.03 -12.36 10.99
C ALA A 56 4.98 -11.75 10.00
N ILE A 57 5.04 -10.42 10.00
CA ILE A 57 5.90 -9.66 9.11
C ILE A 57 7.24 -10.32 9.39
N VAL A 58 7.74 -11.08 8.42
CA VAL A 58 9.02 -11.76 8.51
C VAL A 58 10.01 -10.63 8.68
N SER A 59 10.31 -10.34 9.95
CA SER A 59 11.20 -9.28 10.42
C SER A 59 12.66 -9.63 10.16
N ASP A 60 12.90 -10.75 9.45
CA ASP A 60 14.20 -11.22 9.00
C ASP A 60 14.57 -10.77 7.58
N PHE A 61 13.76 -9.92 6.95
CA PHE A 61 14.25 -9.13 5.81
C PHE A 61 15.10 -7.95 6.31
N SER A 62 16.36 -8.30 6.65
CA SER A 62 17.56 -7.45 6.63
C SER A 62 17.49 -6.10 7.35
N GLN A 63 17.98 -6.07 8.60
CA GLN A 63 18.32 -4.84 9.32
C GLN A 63 19.46 -4.01 8.65
N ASP A 64 20.12 -4.52 7.60
CA ASP A 64 21.10 -3.75 6.81
C ASP A 64 20.48 -2.86 5.71
N ALA A 65 19.16 -2.94 5.49
CA ALA A 65 18.42 -2.00 4.63
C ALA A 65 17.92 -0.75 5.40
N ALA A 66 18.40 -0.53 6.63
CA ALA A 66 17.76 0.40 7.56
C ALA A 66 17.95 1.90 7.28
N LEU A 67 18.83 2.35 6.37
CA LEU A 67 18.93 3.80 6.03
C LEU A 67 19.25 4.09 4.55
N GLY A 68 19.24 3.08 3.68
CA GLY A 68 19.54 3.26 2.27
C GLY A 68 18.30 3.60 1.45
N GLU A 69 18.29 4.75 0.78
CA GLU A 69 17.31 5.03 -0.28
C GLU A 69 17.23 3.82 -1.24
N THR A 70 16.01 3.32 -1.50
CA THR A 70 15.80 2.29 -2.54
C THR A 70 16.35 2.80 -3.87
N PRO A 71 16.77 1.94 -4.82
CA PRO A 71 17.26 2.38 -6.12
C PRO A 71 16.30 3.35 -6.85
N SER A 72 14.98 3.16 -6.68
CA SER A 72 13.95 4.06 -7.18
C SER A 72 13.98 5.44 -6.51
N GLN A 73 14.15 5.48 -5.19
CA GLN A 73 14.31 6.73 -4.44
C GLN A 73 15.60 7.47 -4.81
N ARG A 74 16.73 6.76 -4.96
CA ARG A 74 18.01 7.34 -5.40
C ARG A 74 17.90 8.02 -6.75
N ARG A 75 17.24 7.36 -7.71
CA ARG A 75 16.98 7.94 -9.04
C ARG A 75 16.14 9.21 -8.94
N LYS A 76 15.04 9.17 -8.20
CA LYS A 76 14.17 10.35 -7.98
C LYS A 76 14.88 11.49 -7.26
N SER A 77 15.76 11.17 -6.31
CA SER A 77 16.57 12.15 -5.58
C SER A 77 17.54 12.87 -6.52
N ARG A 78 18.24 12.12 -7.38
CA ARG A 78 19.13 12.69 -8.42
C ARG A 78 18.36 13.55 -9.43
N GLU A 79 17.24 13.05 -9.94
CA GLU A 79 16.37 13.80 -10.88
C GLU A 79 15.86 15.10 -10.23
N ARG A 80 15.46 15.05 -8.94
CA ARG A 80 15.07 16.24 -8.18
C ARG A 80 16.20 17.23 -8.01
N ALA A 81 17.40 16.77 -7.66
CA ALA A 81 18.57 17.63 -7.49
C ALA A 81 18.92 18.35 -8.81
N GLU A 82 18.87 17.63 -9.93
CA GLU A 82 19.13 18.18 -11.26
C GLU A 82 18.08 19.24 -11.65
N MET A 83 16.79 18.99 -11.42
CA MET A 83 15.74 19.98 -11.63
C MET A 83 16.02 21.28 -10.85
N ILE A 84 16.36 21.16 -9.56
CA ILE A 84 16.64 22.32 -8.70
C ILE A 84 17.88 23.08 -9.19
N ARG A 85 18.94 22.37 -9.61
CA ARG A 85 20.16 22.98 -10.16
C ARG A 85 19.86 23.82 -11.40
N ARG A 86 19.12 23.27 -12.37
CA ARG A 86 18.76 23.99 -13.61
C ARG A 86 17.83 25.19 -13.34
N CYS A 87 16.88 25.05 -12.42
CA CYS A 87 16.03 26.17 -11.99
C CYS A 87 16.85 27.32 -11.39
N ARG A 88 17.92 27.01 -10.63
CA ARG A 88 18.83 28.03 -10.08
C ARG A 88 19.62 28.76 -11.17
N ASN A 89 19.90 28.10 -12.29
CA ASN A 89 20.59 28.70 -13.44
C ASN A 89 19.67 29.54 -14.34
N GLY A 90 18.36 29.61 -14.03
CA GLY A 90 17.41 30.41 -14.81
C GLY A 90 16.85 29.71 -16.05
N GLU A 91 17.10 28.41 -16.23
CA GLU A 91 16.49 27.64 -17.32
C GLU A 91 14.96 27.61 -17.19
N ARG A 92 14.25 27.63 -18.33
CA ARG A 92 12.78 27.60 -18.33
C ARG A 92 12.28 26.23 -17.89
N TYR A 93 11.17 26.22 -17.15
CA TYR A 93 10.58 24.97 -16.66
C TYR A 93 10.17 24.02 -17.77
N ASP A 94 9.74 24.55 -18.91
CA ASP A 94 9.31 23.75 -20.07
C ASP A 94 10.50 22.96 -20.66
N ASP A 95 11.67 23.60 -20.76
CA ASP A 95 12.88 22.99 -21.30
C ASP A 95 13.45 21.91 -20.37
N ILE A 96 13.41 22.16 -19.05
CA ILE A 96 13.82 21.19 -18.03
C ILE A 96 12.89 19.97 -18.05
N ALA A 97 11.58 20.20 -18.14
CA ALA A 97 10.56 19.16 -18.19
C ALA A 97 10.75 18.26 -19.42
N ALA A 98 10.91 18.88 -20.60
CA ALA A 98 11.16 18.16 -21.85
C ALA A 98 12.46 17.36 -21.81
N SER A 99 13.56 17.94 -21.31
CA SER A 99 14.87 17.28 -21.25
C SER A 99 14.91 16.07 -20.31
N LEU A 100 14.14 16.09 -19.21
CA LEU A 100 14.13 15.02 -18.21
C LEU A 100 12.97 14.03 -18.38
N GLY A 101 12.08 14.27 -19.35
CA GLY A 101 10.89 13.43 -19.58
C GLY A 101 9.91 13.47 -18.40
N VAL A 102 9.80 14.62 -17.71
CA VAL A 102 8.91 14.82 -16.57
C VAL A 102 7.92 15.94 -16.85
N ASP A 103 6.78 15.93 -16.15
CA ASP A 103 5.79 17.00 -16.30
C ASP A 103 6.29 18.34 -15.71
N ARG A 104 5.92 19.46 -16.35
CA ARG A 104 6.26 20.83 -15.92
C ARG A 104 5.87 21.09 -14.45
N SER A 105 4.71 20.61 -14.01
CA SER A 105 4.26 20.77 -12.62
C SER A 105 5.19 20.09 -11.62
N THR A 106 5.84 18.99 -12.01
CA THR A 106 6.84 18.29 -11.20
C THR A 106 8.06 19.17 -10.96
N VAL A 107 8.55 19.83 -12.00
CA VAL A 107 9.68 20.79 -11.90
C VAL A 107 9.33 21.95 -10.97
N VAL A 108 8.15 22.57 -11.19
CA VAL A 108 7.67 23.70 -10.37
C VAL A 108 7.52 23.31 -8.90
N ARG A 109 6.95 22.12 -8.63
CA ARG A 109 6.77 21.61 -7.26
C ARG A 109 8.10 21.37 -6.57
N ALA A 110 9.06 20.75 -7.26
CA ALA A 110 10.40 20.51 -6.75
C ALA A 110 11.11 21.83 -6.40
N TRP A 111 11.00 22.84 -7.26
CA TRP A 111 11.61 24.15 -7.06
C TRP A 111 10.98 24.93 -5.90
N ARG A 112 9.64 24.98 -5.82
CA ARG A 112 8.94 25.65 -4.71
C ARG A 112 9.30 25.03 -3.36
N LYS A 113 9.36 23.70 -3.30
CA LYS A 113 9.78 22.97 -2.10
C LYS A 113 11.22 23.34 -1.71
N ALA A 114 12.14 23.36 -2.67
CA ALA A 114 13.54 23.72 -2.43
C ALA A 114 13.72 25.18 -1.96
N LYS A 115 12.93 26.13 -2.49
CA LYS A 115 12.91 27.52 -2.02
C LYS A 115 12.41 27.63 -0.57
N ALA A 116 11.36 26.89 -0.24
CA ALA A 116 10.84 26.86 1.13
C ALA A 116 11.88 26.30 2.11
N GLU A 117 12.52 25.17 1.77
CA GLU A 117 13.60 24.56 2.56
C GLU A 117 14.78 25.53 2.76
N ALA A 118 15.21 26.24 1.71
CA ALA A 118 16.29 27.23 1.80
C ALA A 118 15.95 28.44 2.69
N LYS A 119 14.68 28.87 2.69
CA LYS A 119 14.20 29.96 3.56
C LYS A 119 14.29 29.56 5.03
N VAL A 120 13.88 28.33 5.38
CA VAL A 120 13.95 27.80 6.75
C VAL A 120 15.40 27.75 7.24
N VAL A 121 16.30 27.17 6.45
CA VAL A 121 17.74 27.07 6.81
C VAL A 121 18.37 28.46 7.01
N THR A 122 17.95 29.47 6.24
CA THR A 122 18.46 30.83 6.40
C THR A 122 18.00 31.47 7.71
N GLN A 123 16.72 31.27 8.09
CA GLN A 123 16.15 31.78 9.34
C GLN A 123 16.82 31.14 10.57
N GLU A 124 17.07 29.84 10.55
CA GLU A 124 17.75 29.12 11.63
C GLU A 124 19.19 29.63 11.83
N ARG A 125 19.94 29.83 10.74
CA ARG A 125 21.33 30.36 10.81
C ARG A 125 21.40 31.77 11.38
N THR A 126 20.44 32.63 11.04
CA THR A 126 20.38 33.98 11.61
C THR A 126 20.03 33.99 13.09
N ALA A 127 19.26 32.99 13.57
CA ALA A 127 18.89 32.86 14.97
C ALA A 127 20.01 32.29 15.86
N THR A 128 20.90 31.45 15.32
CA THR A 128 22.04 30.88 16.08
C THR A 128 23.19 31.86 16.29
N ASN A 129 23.32 32.87 15.42
CA ASN A 129 24.42 33.84 15.45
C ASN A 129 24.06 35.17 16.17
N ALA A 130 22.84 35.29 16.69
CA ALA A 130 22.33 36.46 17.41
C ALA A 130 22.30 36.18 18.92
#